data_AF-A0A2H0H8E1-F1
#
_entry.id   AF-A0A2H0H8E1-F1
#
_cell.length_a   1.000
_cell.length_b   1.000
_cell.length_c   1.000
_cell.angle_alpha   90.00
_cell.angle_beta   90.00
_cell.angle_gamma   90.00
#
_symmetry.space_group_name_H-M   'P 1'
#
loop_
_entity.id
_entity.type
_entity.pdbx_description
1 polymer ?
#
loop_
_entity_poly.entity_id
_entity_poly.type
_entity_poly.pdbx_seq_one_letter_code
_entity_poly.pdbx_strand_id
1 'polypeptide(L)'
;MICFTGRYVQITVLPFSFSETIRYNNQLLPEAKNATPTETGKMLGSLQTYLFNGGFPETVLNPGILKNYLSSLFDSILLKDILKRFRVRQTQQLYDLSNFLLSNYSNLFSFNQIKEALDYNSVATVQKFIGYLEEPYLFQHITRYHNKIKKHQKAAQKMYIIDNGFVKARSFELSPNYGRLLENLVFVELLRRAYKPELDLFYYRTRNDREIDFVLRKGHQISMNELTIHLIPTYKWLIQKNEE
;
A
#
# COMPACT_ATOMS: atom_id res chain seq x y z
N MET A 1 -17.37 5.05 18.22
CA MET A 1 -18.44 4.93 19.24
C MET A 1 -18.36 3.51 19.80
N ILE A 2 -18.09 3.34 21.10
CA ILE A 2 -17.91 2.02 21.72
C ILE A 2 -19.25 1.52 22.23
N CYS A 3 -19.64 0.29 21.88
CA CYS A 3 -20.59 -0.49 22.69
C CYS A 3 -20.45 -2.01 22.46
N PHE A 4 -20.35 -2.73 23.58
CA PHE A 4 -20.52 -4.17 23.86
C PHE A 4 -19.53 -5.21 23.27
N THR A 5 -18.75 -5.81 24.19
CA THR A 5 -18.22 -7.19 24.20
C THR A 5 -18.15 -7.89 22.84
N GLY A 6 -17.09 -7.62 22.09
CA GLY A 6 -16.65 -8.44 20.96
C GLY A 6 -17.52 -8.38 19.70
N ARG A 7 -18.62 -7.62 19.68
CA ARG A 7 -19.48 -7.43 18.51
C ARG A 7 -19.33 -6.02 17.97
N TYR A 8 -18.19 -5.74 17.37
CA TYR A 8 -17.96 -4.50 16.63
C TYR A 8 -17.88 -4.79 15.14
N VAL A 9 -18.49 -3.92 14.33
CA VAL A 9 -18.23 -3.89 12.90
C VAL A 9 -17.03 -2.98 12.71
N GLN A 10 -15.90 -3.55 12.30
CA GLN A 10 -14.75 -2.76 11.90
C GLN A 10 -15.03 -2.17 10.51
N ILE A 11 -15.06 -0.85 10.43
CA ILE A 11 -15.13 -0.12 9.16
C ILE A 11 -13.75 0.45 8.91
N THR A 12 -13.07 -0.06 7.90
CA THR A 12 -11.78 0.48 7.46
C THR A 12 -12.05 1.65 6.51
N VAL A 13 -11.60 2.84 6.89
CA VAL A 13 -11.68 4.04 6.05
C VAL A 13 -10.32 4.27 5.42
N LEU A 14 -10.26 4.12 4.10
CA LEU A 14 -9.08 4.41 3.30
C LEU A 14 -9.11 5.88 2.85
N PRO A 15 -7.95 6.45 2.46
CA PRO A 15 -7.91 7.72 1.73
C PRO A 15 -8.85 7.68 0.51
N PHE A 16 -9.18 8.84 -0.05
CA PHE A 16 -10.01 8.89 -1.24
C PHE A 16 -9.39 8.08 -2.39
N SER A 17 -10.22 7.28 -3.04
CA SER A 17 -9.92 6.71 -4.36
C SER A 17 -9.80 7.83 -5.40
N PHE A 18 -9.16 7.54 -6.52
CA PHE A 18 -9.10 8.48 -7.65
C PHE A 18 -10.49 9.00 -8.03
N SER A 19 -11.48 8.11 -8.10
CA SER A 19 -12.87 8.47 -8.43
C SER A 19 -13.51 9.37 -7.36
N GLU A 20 -13.17 9.22 -6.08
CA GLU A 20 -13.61 10.12 -5.01
C GLU A 20 -12.92 11.48 -5.12
N THR A 21 -11.60 11.52 -5.37
CA THR A 21 -10.85 12.76 -5.57
C THR A 21 -11.40 13.60 -6.73
N ILE A 22 -11.69 12.97 -7.87
CA ILE A 22 -12.25 13.66 -9.04
C ILE A 22 -13.65 14.20 -8.75
N ARG A 23 -14.52 13.39 -8.13
CA ARG A 23 -15.87 13.83 -7.71
C ARG A 23 -15.80 14.98 -6.71
N TYR A 24 -14.89 14.90 -5.76
CA TYR A 24 -14.70 15.93 -4.73
C TYR A 24 -14.24 17.27 -5.33
N ASN A 25 -13.40 17.23 -6.37
CA ASN A 25 -12.97 18.41 -7.11
C ASN A 25 -14.02 18.94 -8.11
N ASN A 26 -15.27 18.46 -8.04
CA ASN A 26 -16.37 18.79 -8.95
C ASN A 26 -16.03 18.56 -10.43
N GLN A 27 -15.14 17.62 -10.71
CA GLN A 27 -14.80 17.21 -12.07
C GLN A 27 -15.66 16.01 -12.45
N LEU A 28 -16.26 16.04 -13.65
CA LEU A 28 -16.96 14.89 -14.21
C LEU A 28 -15.92 13.92 -14.79
N LEU A 29 -16.08 12.63 -14.49
CA LEU A 29 -15.37 11.58 -15.21
C LEU A 29 -16.14 11.32 -16.51
N PRO A 30 -15.59 11.64 -17.70
CA PRO A 30 -16.20 11.21 -18.94
C PRO A 30 -16.19 9.68 -18.99
N GLU A 31 -17.24 9.10 -19.57
CA GLU A 31 -17.24 7.66 -19.86
C GLU A 31 -16.06 7.37 -20.79
N ALA A 32 -15.14 6.52 -20.34
CA ALA A 32 -13.88 6.35 -21.02
C ALA A 32 -13.99 5.74 -22.43
N LYS A 33 -15.12 5.09 -22.76
CA LYS A 33 -15.41 4.60 -24.12
C LYS A 33 -15.71 5.75 -25.11
N ASN A 34 -16.09 6.93 -24.60
CA ASN A 34 -16.53 8.09 -25.38
C ASN A 34 -15.65 9.33 -25.17
N ALA A 35 -14.55 9.21 -24.43
CA ALA A 35 -13.67 10.33 -24.11
C ALA A 35 -12.87 10.78 -25.34
N THR A 36 -12.90 12.08 -25.62
CA THR A 36 -12.05 12.71 -26.62
C THR A 36 -10.56 12.61 -26.23
N PRO A 37 -9.62 12.75 -27.18
CA PRO A 37 -8.19 12.81 -26.85
C PRO A 37 -7.84 13.89 -25.82
N THR A 38 -8.54 15.04 -25.88
CA THR A 38 -8.36 16.14 -24.92
C THR A 38 -8.82 15.77 -23.52
N GLU A 39 -9.98 15.12 -23.39
CA GLU A 39 -10.49 14.64 -22.10
C GLU A 39 -9.60 13.54 -21.51
N THR A 40 -9.12 12.63 -22.36
CA THR A 40 -8.16 11.60 -21.98
C THR A 40 -6.87 12.21 -21.44
N GLY A 41 -6.33 13.23 -22.12
CA GLY A 41 -5.15 13.96 -21.66
C GLY A 41 -5.35 14.63 -20.30
N LYS A 42 -6.51 15.28 -20.08
CA LYS A 42 -6.86 15.87 -18.78
C LYS A 42 -6.96 14.81 -17.69
N MET A 43 -7.61 13.68 -17.97
CA MET A 43 -7.74 12.58 -17.02
C MET A 43 -6.39 11.99 -16.64
N LEU A 44 -5.49 11.79 -17.62
CA LEU A 44 -4.12 11.33 -17.36
C LEU A 44 -3.35 12.31 -16.47
N GLY A 45 -3.48 13.62 -16.72
CA GLY A 45 -2.88 14.65 -15.86
C GLY A 45 -3.42 14.63 -14.42
N SER A 46 -4.73 14.48 -14.25
CA SER A 46 -5.34 14.33 -12.92
C SER A 46 -4.92 13.03 -12.23
N LEU A 47 -4.83 11.92 -12.97
CA LEU A 47 -4.35 10.64 -12.46
C LEU A 47 -2.90 10.75 -12.02
N GLN A 48 -2.04 11.40 -12.81
CA GLN A 48 -0.65 11.66 -12.44
C GLN A 48 -0.57 12.50 -11.16
N THR A 49 -1.38 13.55 -11.06
CA THR A 49 -1.44 14.38 -9.84
C THR A 49 -1.85 13.56 -8.62
N TYR A 50 -2.89 12.73 -8.75
CA TYR A 50 -3.34 11.83 -7.69
C TYR A 50 -2.29 10.76 -7.34
N LEU A 51 -1.63 10.19 -8.34
CA LEU A 51 -0.55 9.21 -8.16
C LEU A 51 0.57 9.76 -7.29
N PHE A 52 0.85 11.06 -7.38
CA PHE A 52 1.86 11.75 -6.59
C PHE A 52 1.38 12.25 -5.24
N ASN A 53 0.21 12.86 -5.21
CA ASN A 53 -0.28 13.55 -4.03
C ASN A 53 -1.03 12.63 -3.07
N GLY A 54 -1.46 11.47 -3.58
CA GLY A 54 -2.36 10.57 -2.87
C GLY A 54 -3.79 11.12 -2.77
N GLY A 55 -4.58 10.45 -1.94
CA GLY A 55 -6.00 10.70 -1.74
C GLY A 55 -6.36 11.21 -0.35
N PHE A 56 -5.40 11.66 0.45
CA PHE A 56 -5.71 12.21 1.78
C PHE A 56 -6.62 13.46 1.65
N PRO A 57 -7.80 13.50 2.29
CA PRO A 57 -8.80 14.55 2.04
C PRO A 57 -8.25 15.99 2.19
N GLU A 58 -7.48 16.23 3.24
CA GLU A 58 -6.90 17.55 3.56
C GLU A 58 -5.89 18.01 2.51
N THR A 59 -5.16 17.07 1.89
CA THR A 59 -4.15 17.37 0.86
C THR A 59 -4.75 17.45 -0.53
N VAL A 60 -5.88 16.78 -0.78
CA VAL A 60 -6.70 16.96 -1.99
C VAL A 60 -7.26 18.38 -2.03
N LEU A 61 -7.77 18.86 -0.89
CA LEU A 61 -8.27 20.23 -0.73
C LEU A 61 -7.18 21.28 -0.90
N ASN A 62 -6.05 21.07 -0.21
CA ASN A 62 -4.97 22.04 -0.12
C ASN A 62 -3.63 21.36 -0.45
N PRO A 63 -3.27 21.20 -1.75
CA PRO A 63 -2.03 20.55 -2.13
C PRO A 63 -0.77 21.22 -1.56
N GLY A 64 -0.84 22.53 -1.27
CA GLY A 64 0.26 23.30 -0.71
C GLY A 64 0.68 22.89 0.71
N ILE A 65 -0.21 22.27 1.50
CA ILE A 65 0.12 21.81 2.86
C ILE A 65 0.61 20.36 2.90
N LEU A 66 0.54 19.63 1.78
CA LEU A 66 0.74 18.18 1.71
C LEU A 66 1.99 17.71 2.46
N LYS A 67 3.14 18.32 2.18
CA LYS A 67 4.42 17.89 2.75
C LYS A 67 4.43 18.03 4.27
N ASN A 68 4.04 19.20 4.77
CA ASN A 68 4.08 19.51 6.21
C ASN A 68 3.00 18.73 6.97
N TYR A 69 1.79 18.67 6.42
CA TYR A 69 0.66 17.98 7.01
C TYR A 69 0.90 16.47 7.10
N LEU A 70 1.21 15.80 5.98
CA LEU A 70 1.41 14.34 5.99
C LEU A 70 2.67 13.93 6.74
N SER A 71 3.71 14.75 6.74
CA SER A 71 4.87 14.49 7.60
C SER A 71 4.50 14.55 9.08
N SER A 72 3.76 15.58 9.50
CA SER A 72 3.33 15.72 10.89
C SER A 72 2.34 14.63 11.31
N LEU A 73 1.47 14.21 10.38
CA LEU A 73 0.55 13.10 10.58
C LEU A 73 1.30 11.78 10.76
N PHE A 74 2.29 11.52 9.90
CA PHE A 74 3.15 10.33 10.01
C PHE A 74 3.86 10.28 11.36
N ASP A 75 4.48 11.38 11.82
CA ASP A 75 5.09 11.46 13.15
C ASP A 75 4.06 11.22 14.25
N SER A 76 2.88 11.82 14.13
CA SER A 76 1.82 11.65 15.12
C SER A 76 1.39 10.19 15.24
N ILE A 77 1.22 9.48 14.12
CA ILE A 77 0.88 8.06 14.10
C ILE A 77 1.99 7.25 14.79
N LEU A 78 3.26 7.45 14.39
CA LEU A 78 4.38 6.73 14.99
C LEU A 78 4.48 6.98 16.51
N LEU A 79 4.44 8.24 16.93
CA LEU A 79 4.63 8.61 18.34
C LEU A 79 3.44 8.21 19.21
N LYS A 80 2.21 8.54 18.78
CA LYS A 80 1.00 8.39 19.60
C LYS A 80 0.40 7.00 19.49
N ASP A 81 0.29 6.47 18.28
CA ASP A 81 -0.45 5.22 18.06
C ASP A 81 0.44 4.00 18.24
N ILE A 82 1.74 4.13 18.03
CA ILE A 82 2.69 3.01 18.12
C ILE A 82 3.56 3.10 19.37
N LEU A 83 4.42 4.12 19.50
CA LEU A 83 5.40 4.17 20.59
C LEU A 83 4.71 4.18 21.97
N LYS A 84 3.67 4.99 22.13
CA LYS A 84 2.92 5.08 23.39
C LYS A 84 2.11 3.80 23.68
N ARG A 85 1.49 3.20 22.65
CA ARG A 85 0.66 2.00 22.78
C ARG A 85 1.48 0.76 23.15
N PHE A 86 2.60 0.57 22.47
CA PHE A 86 3.48 -0.60 22.68
C PHE A 86 4.61 -0.34 23.68
N ARG A 87 4.70 0.87 24.25
CA ARG A 87 5.73 1.29 25.21
C ARG A 87 7.15 0.99 24.71
N VAL A 88 7.39 1.30 23.44
CA VAL A 88 8.65 1.00 22.76
C VAL A 88 9.76 1.86 23.36
N ARG A 89 10.83 1.22 23.84
CA ARG A 89 12.00 1.92 24.41
C ARG A 89 12.96 2.42 23.33
N GLN A 90 13.16 1.64 22.26
CA GLN A 90 14.06 1.97 21.15
C GLN A 90 13.33 2.80 20.10
N THR A 91 12.97 4.04 20.44
CA THR A 91 12.15 4.92 19.60
C THR A 91 12.83 5.24 18.27
N GLN A 92 14.13 5.56 18.29
CA GLN A 92 14.91 5.90 17.10
C GLN A 92 14.97 4.74 16.10
N GLN A 93 15.23 3.52 16.58
CA GLN A 93 15.28 2.34 15.71
C GLN A 93 13.96 2.11 14.97
N LEU A 94 12.82 2.23 15.66
CA LEU A 94 11.51 2.11 15.03
C LEU A 94 11.29 3.22 13.99
N TYR A 95 11.71 4.44 14.30
CA TYR A 95 11.62 5.57 13.39
C TYR A 95 12.45 5.34 12.12
N ASP A 96 13.70 4.91 12.27
CA ASP A 96 14.59 4.60 11.14
C ASP A 96 14.04 3.46 10.29
N LEU A 97 13.47 2.42 10.93
CA LEU A 97 12.77 1.34 10.24
C LEU A 97 11.58 1.85 9.43
N SER A 98 10.76 2.74 10.00
CA SER A 98 9.60 3.29 9.30
C SER A 98 10.02 4.09 8.06
N ASN A 99 11.09 4.89 8.15
CA ASN A 99 11.62 5.65 7.01
C ASN A 99 12.27 4.73 5.97
N PHE A 100 12.97 3.69 6.41
CA PHE A 100 13.54 2.67 5.53
C PHE A 100 12.46 1.97 4.72
N LEU A 101 11.40 1.48 5.38
CA LEU A 101 10.27 0.83 4.72
C LEU A 101 9.53 1.79 3.79
N LEU A 102 9.34 3.04 4.22
CA LEU A 102 8.71 4.06 3.39
C LEU A 102 9.53 4.33 2.12
N SER A 103 10.86 4.35 2.23
CA SER A 103 11.76 4.57 1.08
C SER A 103 11.86 3.34 0.17
N ASN A 104 11.62 2.14 0.71
CA ASN A 104 11.68 0.86 0.00
C ASN A 104 10.29 0.25 -0.29
N TYR A 105 9.22 1.06 -0.31
CA TYR A 105 7.88 0.61 -0.66
C TYR A 105 7.83 -0.06 -2.04
N SER A 106 6.92 -1.03 -2.21
CA SER A 106 6.77 -1.89 -3.39
C SER A 106 7.99 -2.76 -3.74
N ASN A 107 9.14 -2.60 -3.07
CA ASN A 107 10.30 -3.46 -3.26
C ASN A 107 10.23 -4.71 -2.37
N LEU A 108 10.91 -5.76 -2.82
CA LEU A 108 11.15 -6.94 -2.00
C LEU A 108 12.13 -6.62 -0.88
N PHE A 109 11.77 -7.03 0.34
CA PHE A 109 12.65 -7.03 1.49
C PHE A 109 12.64 -8.40 2.17
N SER A 110 13.69 -8.67 2.94
CA SER A 110 13.70 -9.75 3.92
C SER A 110 14.07 -9.19 5.29
N PHE A 111 13.60 -9.84 6.36
CA PHE A 111 13.92 -9.39 7.70
C PHE A 111 15.42 -9.39 8.00
N ASN A 112 16.19 -10.30 7.38
CA ASN A 112 17.66 -10.31 7.48
C ASN A 112 18.29 -9.08 6.83
N GLN A 113 17.87 -8.71 5.62
CA GLN A 113 18.37 -7.50 4.94
C GLN A 113 18.10 -6.24 5.76
N ILE A 114 16.90 -6.12 6.35
CA ILE A 114 16.57 -4.96 7.21
C ILE A 114 17.43 -4.98 8.48
N LYS A 115 17.59 -6.16 9.09
CA LYS A 115 18.42 -6.31 10.30
C LYS A 115 19.84 -5.83 10.05
N GLU A 116 20.44 -6.20 8.92
CA GLU A 116 21.79 -5.79 8.54
C GLU A 116 21.86 -4.30 8.16
N ALA A 117 20.89 -3.81 7.39
CA ALA A 117 20.88 -2.41 6.93
C ALA A 117 20.68 -1.39 8.06
N LEU A 118 19.94 -1.75 9.10
CA LEU A 118 19.59 -0.87 10.22
C LEU A 118 20.23 -1.30 11.55
N ASP A 119 21.20 -2.22 11.50
CA ASP A 119 21.96 -2.71 12.65
C ASP A 119 21.09 -3.18 13.84
N TYR A 120 20.08 -3.99 13.56
CA TYR A 120 19.27 -4.62 14.60
C TYR A 120 19.96 -5.83 15.20
N ASN A 121 19.87 -5.97 16.52
CA ASN A 121 20.41 -7.13 17.24
C ASN A 121 19.78 -8.47 16.84
N SER A 122 18.50 -8.47 16.42
CA SER A 122 17.80 -9.71 16.06
C SER A 122 16.72 -9.51 15.00
N VAL A 123 16.51 -10.55 14.18
CA VAL A 123 15.40 -10.63 13.21
C VAL A 123 14.04 -10.54 13.89
N ALA A 124 13.92 -11.14 15.09
CA ALA A 124 12.68 -11.12 15.86
C ALA A 124 12.27 -9.69 16.26
N THR A 125 13.25 -8.83 16.58
CA THR A 125 12.99 -7.40 16.86
C THR A 125 12.45 -6.69 15.62
N VAL A 126 13.04 -6.94 14.44
CA VAL A 126 12.57 -6.36 13.17
C VAL A 126 11.13 -6.79 12.89
N GLN A 127 10.83 -8.09 12.96
CA GLN A 127 9.48 -8.62 12.76
C GLN A 127 8.47 -7.99 13.72
N LYS A 128 8.83 -7.88 15.00
CA LYS A 128 8.00 -7.24 16.02
C LYS A 128 7.71 -5.79 15.70
N PHE A 129 8.71 -5.02 15.29
CA PHE A 129 8.55 -3.60 14.97
C PHE A 129 7.79 -3.39 13.66
N ILE A 130 7.95 -4.25 12.66
CA ILE A 130 7.11 -4.24 11.45
C ILE A 130 5.64 -4.49 11.83
N GLY A 131 5.36 -5.48 12.67
CA GLY A 131 3.99 -5.72 13.14
C GLY A 131 3.38 -4.50 13.88
N TYR A 132 4.20 -3.74 14.60
CA TYR A 132 3.77 -2.48 15.23
C TYR A 132 3.43 -1.38 14.21
N LEU A 133 4.17 -1.31 13.10
CA LEU A 133 3.95 -0.36 12.00
C LEU A 133 2.70 -0.71 11.17
N GLU A 134 2.27 -1.96 11.19
CA GLU A 134 1.09 -2.43 10.45
C GLU A 134 -0.23 -2.21 11.18
N GLU A 135 -0.21 -2.21 12.51
CA GLU A 135 -1.39 -1.96 13.34
C GLU A 135 -2.16 -0.67 13.01
N PRO A 136 -1.52 0.50 12.80
CA PRO A 136 -2.23 1.72 12.41
C PRO A 136 -2.69 1.75 10.94
N TYR A 137 -2.56 0.65 10.19
CA TYR A 137 -2.90 0.54 8.76
C TYR A 137 -2.09 1.46 7.83
N LEU A 138 -0.99 2.03 8.32
CA LEU A 138 -0.11 2.89 7.53
C LEU A 138 0.78 2.07 6.57
N PHE A 139 1.32 0.97 7.10
CA PHE A 139 2.09 -0.01 6.37
C PHE A 139 1.29 -1.31 6.26
N GLN A 140 1.43 -2.00 5.13
CA GLN A 140 0.87 -3.32 4.91
C GLN A 140 1.82 -4.12 4.03
N HIS A 141 2.09 -5.37 4.38
CA HIS A 141 2.94 -6.22 3.56
C HIS A 141 2.15 -7.36 2.91
N ILE A 142 2.69 -7.89 1.81
CA ILE A 142 2.22 -9.14 1.22
C ILE A 142 3.37 -10.14 1.14
N THR A 143 3.02 -11.41 1.29
CA THR A 143 3.95 -12.52 1.19
C THR A 143 3.91 -13.17 -0.19
N ARG A 144 4.93 -13.98 -0.48
CA ARG A 144 4.95 -14.78 -1.71
C ARG A 144 3.87 -15.84 -1.66
N TYR A 145 3.10 -15.97 -2.73
CA TYR A 145 2.18 -17.07 -2.90
C TYR A 145 2.92 -18.40 -2.89
N HIS A 146 2.49 -19.30 -2.01
CA HIS A 146 3.01 -20.65 -1.93
C HIS A 146 1.89 -21.63 -1.57
N ASN A 147 1.83 -22.79 -2.22
CA ASN A 147 0.80 -23.81 -1.94
C ASN A 147 0.94 -24.47 -0.55
N LYS A 148 2.05 -24.20 0.17
CA LYS A 148 2.36 -24.80 1.48
C LYS A 148 2.72 -23.72 2.50
N ILE A 149 1.94 -23.67 3.58
CA ILE A 149 1.98 -22.66 4.65
C ILE A 149 3.36 -22.54 5.33
N LYS A 150 4.11 -23.65 5.49
CA LYS A 150 5.40 -23.66 6.22
C LYS A 150 6.53 -22.87 5.55
N LYS A 151 6.40 -22.45 4.28
CA LYS A 151 7.42 -21.65 3.57
C LYS A 151 7.16 -20.14 3.57
N HIS A 152 6.05 -19.67 4.14
CA HIS A 152 5.66 -18.26 4.09
C HIS A 152 6.58 -17.36 4.92
N GLN A 153 7.04 -17.81 6.10
CA GLN A 153 7.79 -16.96 7.04
C GLN A 153 9.23 -16.62 6.63
N LYS A 154 9.82 -17.35 5.67
CA LYS A 154 11.20 -17.11 5.20
C LYS A 154 11.26 -16.46 3.82
N ALA A 155 10.12 -16.31 3.15
CA ALA A 155 10.10 -15.67 1.84
C ALA A 155 10.35 -14.17 2.00
N ALA A 156 10.94 -13.57 0.96
CA ALA A 156 10.90 -12.11 0.83
C ALA A 156 9.44 -11.64 0.82
N GLN A 157 9.23 -10.40 1.21
CA GLN A 157 7.93 -9.76 1.34
C GLN A 157 7.98 -8.43 0.59
N LYS A 158 6.83 -7.92 0.16
CA LYS A 158 6.71 -6.55 -0.34
C LYS A 158 5.98 -5.69 0.67
N MET A 159 6.49 -4.50 0.94
CA MET A 159 5.85 -3.52 1.82
C MET A 159 5.13 -2.47 0.98
N TYR A 160 3.91 -2.14 1.36
CA TYR A 160 3.11 -1.08 0.75
C TYR A 160 2.68 -0.06 1.79
N ILE A 161 2.31 1.12 1.30
CA ILE A 161 1.87 2.25 2.11
C ILE A 161 0.44 2.59 1.72
N ILE A 162 -0.36 2.99 2.70
CA ILE A 162 -1.78 3.26 2.50
C ILE A 162 -2.08 4.41 1.52
N ASP A 163 -1.11 5.29 1.29
CA ASP A 163 -1.24 6.47 0.43
C ASP A 163 0.12 6.95 -0.10
N ASN A 164 0.19 7.25 -1.41
CA ASN A 164 1.40 7.77 -2.04
C ASN A 164 1.79 9.17 -1.55
N GLY A 165 0.85 9.94 -0.99
CA GLY A 165 1.13 11.25 -0.41
C GLY A 165 2.17 11.19 0.71
N PHE A 166 2.21 10.11 1.50
CA PHE A 166 3.25 9.91 2.50
C PHE A 166 4.64 9.74 1.87
N VAL A 167 4.74 9.00 0.76
CA VAL A 167 5.98 8.88 0.00
C VAL A 167 6.44 10.26 -0.46
N LYS A 168 5.54 11.06 -1.06
CA LYS A 168 5.89 12.42 -1.51
C LYS A 168 6.29 13.36 -0.36
N ALA A 169 5.67 13.22 0.81
CA ALA A 169 5.95 14.08 1.94
C ALA A 169 7.34 13.83 2.57
N ARG A 170 7.79 12.57 2.54
CA ARG A 170 8.94 12.09 3.34
C ARG A 170 10.10 11.54 2.53
N SER A 171 9.86 11.00 1.34
CA SER A 171 10.92 10.47 0.49
C SER A 171 11.77 11.61 -0.04
N PHE A 172 13.09 11.41 -0.03
CA PHE A 172 14.07 12.32 -0.62
C PHE A 172 14.39 11.97 -2.08
N GLU A 173 13.62 11.07 -2.71
CA GLU A 173 13.81 10.71 -4.12
C GLU A 173 13.70 11.95 -5.02
N LEU A 174 14.81 12.31 -5.68
CA LEU A 174 14.91 13.42 -6.64
C LEU A 174 14.02 13.19 -7.87
N SER A 175 13.87 11.92 -8.27
CA SER A 175 12.98 11.50 -9.35
C SER A 175 12.04 10.41 -8.86
N PRO A 176 10.72 10.57 -9.07
CA PRO A 176 9.78 9.55 -8.63
C PRO A 176 9.81 8.32 -9.51
N ASN A 177 9.78 7.14 -8.88
CA ASN A 177 9.57 5.88 -9.58
C ASN A 177 8.07 5.65 -9.83
N TYR A 178 7.59 6.05 -11.02
CA TYR A 178 6.20 5.89 -11.44
C TYR A 178 5.70 4.45 -11.36
N GLY A 179 6.56 3.46 -11.65
CA GLY A 179 6.21 2.04 -11.56
C GLY A 179 5.84 1.64 -10.14
N ARG A 180 6.67 2.01 -9.15
CA ARG A 180 6.44 1.72 -7.73
C ARG A 180 5.22 2.46 -7.18
N LEU A 181 5.02 3.73 -7.57
CA LEU A 181 3.84 4.51 -7.19
C LEU A 181 2.56 3.88 -7.74
N LEU A 182 2.58 3.43 -8.98
CA LEU A 182 1.42 2.81 -9.62
C LEU A 182 1.11 1.45 -8.99
N GLU A 183 2.16 0.66 -8.70
CA GLU A 183 2.02 -0.61 -7.99
C GLU A 183 1.39 -0.40 -6.60
N ASN A 184 1.89 0.57 -5.84
CA ASN A 184 1.34 0.91 -4.52
C ASN A 184 -0.13 1.39 -4.62
N LEU A 185 -0.46 2.18 -5.64
CA LEU A 185 -1.82 2.63 -5.86
C LEU A 185 -2.77 1.45 -6.16
N VAL A 186 -2.35 0.52 -7.01
CA VAL A 186 -3.13 -0.70 -7.29
C VAL A 186 -3.30 -1.53 -6.03
N PHE A 187 -2.27 -1.68 -5.20
CA PHE A 187 -2.37 -2.36 -3.91
C PHE A 187 -3.46 -1.73 -3.02
N VAL A 188 -3.45 -0.40 -2.83
CA VAL A 188 -4.44 0.30 -2.00
C VAL A 188 -5.86 0.11 -2.54
N GLU A 189 -6.02 0.06 -3.85
CA GLU A 189 -7.31 -0.22 -4.47
C GLU A 189 -7.76 -1.68 -4.29
N LEU A 190 -6.83 -2.64 -4.29
CA LEU A 190 -7.14 -4.03 -3.94
C LEU A 190 -7.63 -4.13 -2.48
N LEU A 191 -7.02 -3.39 -1.55
CA LEU A 191 -7.53 -3.29 -0.18
C LEU A 191 -8.94 -2.70 -0.13
N ARG A 192 -9.22 -1.67 -0.94
CA ARG A 192 -10.55 -1.05 -1.04
C ARG A 192 -11.62 -2.03 -1.53
N ARG A 193 -11.24 -2.97 -2.39
CA ARG A 193 -12.08 -4.09 -2.87
C ARG A 193 -12.18 -5.24 -1.86
N ALA A 194 -11.73 -5.02 -0.62
CA ALA A 194 -11.75 -5.98 0.49
C ALA A 194 -10.87 -7.23 0.29
N TYR A 195 -9.88 -7.19 -0.60
CA TYR A 195 -8.83 -8.21 -0.63
C TYR A 195 -7.92 -8.06 0.58
N LYS A 196 -7.70 -9.17 1.30
CA LYS A 196 -6.91 -9.16 2.53
C LYS A 196 -5.49 -9.64 2.26
N PRO A 197 -4.45 -8.84 2.61
CA PRO A 197 -3.07 -9.29 2.62
C PRO A 197 -2.93 -10.62 3.37
N GLU A 198 -2.04 -11.49 2.88
CA GLU A 198 -1.73 -12.81 3.46
C GLU A 198 -2.85 -13.86 3.45
N LEU A 199 -4.09 -13.48 3.15
CA LEU A 199 -5.22 -14.41 3.01
C LEU A 199 -5.59 -14.60 1.54
N ASP A 200 -5.86 -13.49 0.86
CA ASP A 200 -6.41 -13.45 -0.49
C ASP A 200 -5.48 -12.71 -1.47
N LEU A 201 -4.46 -12.02 -0.97
CA LEU A 201 -3.55 -11.17 -1.75
C LEU A 201 -2.08 -11.50 -1.46
N PHE A 202 -1.36 -11.83 -2.53
CA PHE A 202 0.04 -12.26 -2.50
C PHE A 202 0.79 -11.70 -3.72
N TYR A 203 2.12 -11.76 -3.70
CA TYR A 203 2.91 -11.62 -4.93
C TYR A 203 3.39 -13.00 -5.40
N TYR A 204 3.83 -13.13 -6.65
CA TYR A 204 4.38 -14.37 -7.16
C TYR A 204 5.67 -14.15 -7.93
N ARG A 205 6.54 -15.16 -7.91
CA ARG A 205 7.78 -15.18 -8.69
C ARG A 205 7.87 -16.50 -9.40
N THR A 206 7.96 -16.44 -10.72
CA THR A 206 8.03 -17.61 -11.60
C THR A 206 9.36 -18.33 -11.45
N ARG A 207 9.48 -19.53 -12.03
CA ARG A 207 10.76 -20.27 -12.07
C ARG A 207 11.84 -19.55 -12.87
N ASN A 208 11.44 -18.74 -13.86
CA ASN A 208 12.34 -17.97 -14.72
C ASN A 208 12.59 -16.57 -14.14
N ASP A 209 12.44 -16.43 -12.82
CA ASP A 209 12.71 -15.21 -12.07
C ASP A 209 11.87 -13.96 -12.41
N ARG A 210 10.84 -14.12 -13.25
CA ARG A 210 9.88 -13.04 -13.51
C ARG A 210 8.95 -12.86 -12.33
N GLU A 211 8.78 -11.61 -11.93
CA GLU A 211 7.92 -11.19 -10.83
C GLU A 211 6.51 -10.85 -11.34
N ILE A 212 5.52 -11.21 -10.53
CA ILE A 212 4.11 -10.85 -10.69
C ILE A 212 3.74 -10.15 -9.39
N ASP A 213 3.37 -8.88 -9.48
CA ASP A 213 3.19 -8.02 -8.32
C ASP A 213 2.00 -8.46 -7.45
N PHE A 214 0.89 -8.85 -8.08
CA PHE A 214 -0.33 -9.25 -7.37
C PHE A 214 -0.91 -10.55 -7.93
N VAL A 215 -1.23 -11.45 -7.00
CA VAL A 215 -1.95 -12.71 -7.19
C VAL A 215 -3.09 -12.73 -6.18
N LEU A 216 -4.30 -12.88 -6.71
CA LEU A 216 -5.53 -12.95 -5.94
C LEU A 216 -5.95 -14.41 -5.76
N ARG A 217 -6.30 -14.79 -4.53
CA ARG A 217 -6.89 -16.09 -4.21
C ARG A 217 -8.37 -15.90 -3.88
N LYS A 218 -9.25 -16.59 -4.60
CA LYS A 218 -10.69 -16.67 -4.27
C LYS A 218 -10.98 -18.02 -3.60
N GLY A 219 -11.36 -18.00 -2.33
CA GLY A 219 -11.88 -19.18 -1.62
C GLY A 219 -10.84 -20.13 -0.99
N HIS A 220 -11.36 -21.09 -0.22
CA HIS A 220 -10.59 -22.12 0.50
C HIS A 220 -10.36 -23.41 -0.30
N GLN A 221 -11.06 -23.63 -1.42
CA GLN A 221 -10.91 -24.85 -2.22
C GLN A 221 -9.64 -24.80 -3.08
N ILE A 222 -8.64 -25.56 -2.65
CA ILE A 222 -7.48 -25.91 -3.45
C ILE A 222 -7.89 -27.05 -4.38
N SER A 223 -8.68 -26.74 -5.40
CA SER A 223 -8.73 -27.57 -6.61
C SER A 223 -7.68 -27.00 -7.55
N MET A 224 -6.67 -27.80 -7.93
CA MET A 224 -5.57 -27.40 -8.83
C MET A 224 -6.03 -26.86 -10.19
N ASN A 225 -7.33 -26.88 -10.49
CA ASN A 225 -7.91 -26.54 -11.79
C ASN A 225 -8.72 -25.23 -11.83
N GLU A 226 -8.95 -24.54 -10.70
CA GLU A 226 -9.75 -23.28 -10.70
C GLU A 226 -9.08 -22.14 -9.92
N LEU A 227 -7.75 -22.05 -10.02
CA LEU A 227 -7.03 -20.83 -9.67
C LEU A 227 -7.29 -19.80 -10.78
N THR A 228 -8.30 -18.94 -10.62
CA THR A 228 -8.39 -17.71 -11.45
C THR A 228 -7.33 -16.74 -10.96
N ILE A 229 -6.08 -16.97 -11.39
CA ILE A 229 -4.98 -16.04 -11.20
C ILE A 229 -5.27 -14.86 -12.12
N HIS A 230 -5.92 -13.82 -11.58
CA HIS A 230 -5.90 -12.52 -12.24
C HIS A 230 -4.50 -11.94 -12.08
N LEU A 231 -3.67 -12.21 -13.08
CA LEU A 231 -2.45 -11.44 -13.29
C LEU A 231 -2.92 -10.04 -13.66
N ILE A 232 -2.67 -9.08 -12.77
CA ILE A 232 -2.91 -7.68 -13.07
C ILE A 232 -1.55 -7.06 -13.38
N PRO A 233 -1.10 -7.00 -14.64
CA PRO A 233 -0.06 -6.07 -15.01
C PRO A 233 -0.57 -4.68 -14.68
N THR A 234 0.21 -3.92 -13.92
CA THR A 234 -0.18 -2.60 -13.37
C THR A 234 -0.67 -1.63 -14.45
N TYR A 235 -0.17 -1.76 -15.68
CA TYR A 235 -0.57 -0.98 -16.84
C TYR A 235 -1.90 -1.41 -17.50
N LYS A 236 -2.36 -2.66 -17.32
CA LYS A 236 -3.65 -3.15 -17.87
C LYS A 236 -4.84 -2.76 -17.00
N TRP A 237 -4.63 -2.49 -15.72
CA TRP A 237 -5.70 -2.21 -14.76
C TRP A 237 -6.44 -0.89 -15.05
N LEU A 238 -5.71 0.14 -15.53
CA LEU A 238 -6.32 1.42 -15.93
C LEU A 238 -7.22 1.30 -17.18
N ILE A 239 -7.02 0.27 -18.00
CA ILE A 239 -7.80 0.05 -19.22
C ILE A 239 -9.08 -0.72 -18.91
N GLN A 240 -9.03 -1.70 -18.00
CA GLN A 240 -10.20 -2.53 -17.66
C GLN A 240 -11.26 -1.84 -16.80
N LYS A 241 -10.92 -0.77 -16.05
CA LYS A 241 -11.93 0.03 -15.32
C LYS A 241 -12.88 0.82 -16.23
N ASN A 242 -12.67 0.72 -17.54
CA ASN A 242 -13.53 1.29 -18.58
C ASN A 242 -14.42 0.25 -19.26
N GLU A 243 -14.36 -1.02 -18.82
CA GLU A 243 -15.09 -2.14 -19.44
C GLU A 243 -16.19 -2.75 -18.55
N GLU A 244 -16.21 -2.43 -17.25
CA GLU A 244 -17.28 -2.79 -16.29
C GLU A 244 -17.96 -1.55 -15.71
#